data_AF-A0A2P5N6X5-F1
#
_entry.id   AF-A0A2P5N6X5-F1
#
_cell.length_a   1.000
_cell.length_b   1.000
_cell.length_c   1.000
_cell.angle_alpha   90.00
_cell.angle_beta   90.00
_cell.angle_gamma   90.00
#
_symmetry.space_group_name_H-M   'P 1'
#
loop_
_entity.id
_entity.type
_entity.pdbx_description
1 polymer ?
#
loop_
_entity_poly.entity_id
_entity_poly.type
_entity_poly.pdbx_seq_one_letter_code
_entity_poly.pdbx_strand_id
1 'polypeptide(L)'
;MVANAAAESYVDDTLDWIQSGQAFEGHTGQLEQSINWRPESGGVAEVFANAAYAGYVEFGTRPHVIEPKPGRKGLKIPVSTGGGFIIRRRVNHPGSKAHPFFFADQDNREQHAQERGLLVLALRAVT
;
A
#
# COMPACT_ATOMS: atom_id res chain seq x y z
N MET A 1 -9.60 -5.85 -21.40
CA MET A 1 -8.44 -5.48 -22.24
C MET A 1 -8.06 -4.03 -22.00
N VAL A 2 -8.89 -3.04 -22.37
CA VAL A 2 -8.60 -1.61 -22.10
C VAL A 2 -8.48 -1.32 -20.61
N ALA A 3 -9.49 -1.67 -19.81
CA ALA A 3 -9.45 -1.46 -18.36
C ALA A 3 -8.32 -2.24 -17.67
N ASN A 4 -8.00 -3.43 -18.17
CA ASN A 4 -6.87 -4.23 -17.66
C ASN A 4 -5.54 -3.49 -17.85
N ALA A 5 -5.31 -2.92 -19.03
CA ALA A 5 -4.08 -2.17 -19.32
C ALA A 5 -3.99 -0.86 -18.52
N ALA A 6 -5.13 -0.20 -18.30
CA ALA A 6 -5.19 0.97 -17.42
C ALA A 6 -4.87 0.58 -15.96
N ALA A 7 -5.44 -0.51 -15.45
CA ALA A 7 -5.18 -1.00 -14.10
C ALA A 7 -3.73 -1.51 -13.91
N GLU A 8 -3.17 -2.17 -14.92
CA GLU A 8 -1.76 -2.59 -14.95
C GLU A 8 -0.84 -1.36 -14.86
N SER A 9 -1.08 -0.33 -15.69
CA SER A 9 -0.33 0.94 -15.61
C SER A 9 -0.40 1.57 -14.23
N TYR A 10 -1.59 1.60 -13.61
CA TYR A 10 -1.74 2.18 -12.28
C TYR A 10 -0.93 1.42 -11.22
N VAL A 11 -0.90 0.09 -11.31
CA VAL A 11 -0.08 -0.76 -10.43
C VAL A 11 1.40 -0.48 -10.64
N ASP A 12 1.86 -0.41 -11.90
CA ASP A 12 3.25 -0.13 -12.24
C ASP A 12 3.68 1.25 -11.70
N ASP A 13 2.91 2.30 -11.96
CA ASP A 13 3.17 3.66 -11.46
C ASP A 13 3.19 3.71 -9.92
N THR A 14 2.34 2.92 -9.26
CA THR A 14 2.32 2.80 -7.80
C THR A 14 3.60 2.14 -7.28
N LEU A 15 4.06 1.07 -7.93
CA LEU A 15 5.28 0.36 -7.54
C LEU A 15 6.52 1.21 -7.80
N ASP A 16 6.57 1.94 -8.92
CA ASP A 16 7.65 2.86 -9.25
C ASP A 16 7.73 4.01 -8.22
N TRP A 17 6.58 4.55 -7.78
CA TRP A 17 6.53 5.56 -6.72
C TRP A 17 7.07 5.06 -5.37
N ILE A 18 6.83 3.79 -5.03
CA ILE A 18 7.40 3.18 -3.82
C ILE A 18 8.91 3.01 -4.01
N GLN A 19 9.35 2.47 -5.14
CA GLN A 19 10.76 2.18 -5.43
C GLN A 19 11.61 3.45 -5.57
N SER A 20 11.03 4.56 -6.01
CA SER A 20 11.70 5.86 -6.09
C SER A 20 11.97 6.49 -4.71
N GLY A 21 11.43 5.91 -3.64
CA GLY A 21 11.57 6.41 -2.27
C GLY A 21 10.66 7.59 -1.94
N GLN A 22 9.65 7.87 -2.76
CA GLN A 22 8.74 9.00 -2.55
C GLN A 22 7.70 8.74 -1.44
N ALA A 23 7.41 7.48 -1.10
CA ALA A 23 6.45 7.11 -0.04
C ALA A 23 7.13 6.65 1.27
N PHE A 24 7.78 5.48 1.23
CA PHE A 24 8.46 4.84 2.35
C PHE A 24 9.53 3.88 1.82
N GLU A 25 10.47 3.48 2.68
CA GLU A 25 11.45 2.43 2.35
C GLU A 25 10.89 1.06 2.71
N GLY A 26 10.58 0.25 1.70
CA GLY A 26 10.12 -1.13 1.88
C GLY A 26 11.25 -2.04 2.31
N HIS A 27 11.21 -2.55 3.55
CA HIS A 27 12.27 -3.45 4.05
C HIS A 27 12.08 -4.92 3.65
N THR A 28 10.83 -5.36 3.45
CA THR A 28 10.50 -6.77 3.19
C THR A 28 9.82 -7.01 1.84
N GLY A 29 9.42 -5.96 1.12
CA GLY A 29 8.70 -6.05 -0.16
C GLY A 29 7.25 -6.57 -0.05
N GLN A 30 6.75 -6.84 1.16
CA GLN A 30 5.45 -7.49 1.36
C GLN A 30 4.27 -6.59 0.97
N LEU A 31 4.40 -5.27 1.12
CA LEU A 31 3.33 -4.35 0.75
C LEU A 31 3.25 -4.26 -0.78
N GLU A 32 4.40 -4.11 -1.43
CA GLU A 32 4.60 -4.06 -2.87
C GLU A 32 4.03 -5.31 -3.56
N GLN A 33 4.36 -6.50 -3.04
CA GLN A 33 3.82 -7.78 -3.54
C GLN A 33 2.31 -7.93 -3.37
N SER A 34 1.70 -7.14 -2.47
CA SER A 34 0.26 -7.17 -2.22
C SER A 34 -0.54 -6.23 -3.12
N ILE A 35 0.14 -5.35 -3.87
CA ILE A 35 -0.47 -4.40 -4.80
C ILE A 35 -0.68 -5.12 -6.13
N ASN A 36 -1.93 -5.22 -6.56
CA ASN A 36 -2.27 -5.91 -7.79
C ASN A 36 -3.61 -5.40 -8.33
N TRP A 37 -4.02 -5.93 -9.47
CA TRP A 37 -5.31 -5.66 -10.07
C TRP A 37 -6.02 -6.97 -10.45
N ARG A 38 -7.35 -6.90 -10.60
CA ARG A 38 -8.16 -7.98 -11.16
C ARG A 38 -9.23 -7.41 -12.10
N PRO A 39 -9.56 -8.12 -13.20
CA PRO A 39 -10.67 -7.72 -14.06
C PRO A 39 -12.01 -7.98 -13.35
N GLU A 40 -12.94 -7.07 -13.54
CA GLU A 40 -14.32 -7.17 -13.06
C GLU A 40 -15.31 -7.21 -14.23
N SER A 41 -16.56 -7.56 -13.94
CA SER A 41 -17.63 -7.53 -14.94
C SER A 41 -17.90 -6.11 -15.45
N GLY A 42 -18.39 -5.98 -16.69
CA GLY A 42 -18.75 -4.67 -17.26
C GLY A 42 -17.58 -3.86 -17.81
N GLY A 43 -16.41 -4.47 -18.02
CA GLY A 43 -15.26 -3.78 -18.61
C GLY A 43 -14.54 -2.86 -17.62
N VAL A 44 -14.65 -3.16 -16.32
CA VAL A 44 -13.94 -2.49 -15.23
C VAL A 44 -12.80 -3.38 -14.75
N ALA A 45 -11.79 -2.79 -14.12
CA ALA A 45 -10.77 -3.51 -13.37
C ALA A 45 -10.62 -2.87 -11.99
N GLU A 46 -10.46 -3.70 -10.97
CA GLU A 46 -10.21 -3.28 -9.59
C GLU A 46 -8.71 -3.31 -9.34
N VAL A 47 -8.17 -2.22 -8.78
CA VAL A 47 -6.81 -2.15 -8.26
C VAL A 47 -6.87 -2.17 -6.74
N PHE A 48 -6.04 -2.98 -6.09
CA PHE A 48 -6.10 -3.19 -4.64
C PHE A 48 -4.71 -3.40 -4.03
N ALA A 49 -4.62 -3.16 -2.72
CA ALA A 49 -3.46 -3.51 -1.89
C ALA A 49 -3.93 -4.41 -0.72
N ASN A 50 -3.57 -5.69 -0.75
CA ASN A 50 -4.13 -6.70 0.18
C ASN A 50 -3.37 -6.86 1.49
N ALA A 51 -2.22 -6.20 1.68
CA ALA A 51 -1.52 -6.25 2.96
C ALA A 51 -2.41 -5.67 4.06
N ALA A 52 -2.58 -6.41 5.16
CA ALA A 52 -3.47 -6.01 6.26
C ALA A 52 -3.12 -4.65 6.90
N TYR A 53 -1.89 -4.18 6.69
CA TYR A 53 -1.39 -2.89 7.18
C TYR A 53 -1.33 -1.79 6.10
N ALA A 54 -1.70 -2.08 4.85
CA ALA A 54 -1.63 -1.13 3.73
C ALA A 54 -2.35 0.19 4.05
N GLY A 55 -3.59 0.11 4.56
CA GLY A 55 -4.35 1.31 4.95
C GLY A 55 -3.69 2.11 6.09
N TYR A 56 -2.97 1.46 7.00
CA TYR A 56 -2.24 2.16 8.06
C TYR A 56 -1.01 2.90 7.53
N VAL A 57 -0.42 2.40 6.44
CA VAL A 57 0.68 3.10 5.74
C VAL A 57 0.10 4.27 4.96
N GLU A 58 -0.95 4.04 4.17
CA GLU A 58 -1.59 5.06 3.33
C GLU A 58 -2.10 6.26 4.15
N PHE A 59 -2.83 5.99 5.23
CA PHE A 59 -3.55 7.03 5.98
C PHE A 59 -2.93 7.36 7.34
N GLY A 60 -1.91 6.61 7.76
CA GLY A 60 -1.34 6.72 9.11
C GLY A 60 -2.27 6.16 10.19
N THR A 61 -1.88 6.38 11.46
CA THR A 61 -2.70 5.98 12.61
C THR A 61 -2.81 7.11 13.63
N ARG A 62 -3.97 7.22 14.28
CA ARG A 62 -4.19 8.19 15.36
C ARG A 62 -3.48 7.73 16.65
N PRO A 63 -3.20 8.66 17.60
CA PRO A 63 -2.75 8.28 18.92
C PRO A 63 -3.66 7.23 19.57
N HIS A 64 -3.08 6.15 20.08
CA HIS A 64 -3.83 5.04 20.66
C HIS A 64 -3.01 4.29 21.72
N VAL A 65 -3.71 3.58 22.59
CA VAL A 65 -3.08 2.70 23.58
C VAL A 65 -2.94 1.31 22.98
N ILE A 66 -1.73 0.76 23.04
CA ILE A 66 -1.45 -0.63 22.70
C ILE A 66 -1.47 -1.43 24.00
N GLU A 67 -2.27 -2.48 24.02
CA GLU A 67 -2.45 -3.37 25.17
C GLU A 67 -2.15 -4.84 24.79
N PRO A 68 -1.76 -5.68 25.76
CA PRO A 68 -1.60 -7.11 25.53
C PRO A 68 -2.89 -7.74 25.03
N LYS A 69 -2.76 -8.73 24.15
CA LYS A 69 -3.90 -9.57 23.74
C LYS A 69 -4.55 -10.24 24.97
N PRO A 70 -5.86 -10.54 24.94
CA PRO A 70 -6.55 -11.22 26.04
C PRO A 70 -5.79 -12.45 26.54
N GLY A 71 -5.70 -12.62 27.86
CA GLY A 71 -4.96 -13.71 28.51
C GLY A 71 -3.44 -13.51 28.60
N ARG A 72 -2.87 -12.41 28.08
CA ARG A 72 -1.43 -12.09 28.21
C ARG A 72 -1.20 -11.08 29.34
N LYS A 73 -0.12 -11.28 30.11
CA LYS A 73 0.23 -10.45 31.28
C LYS A 73 1.01 -9.17 30.95
N GLY A 74 1.47 -8.99 29.71
CA GLY A 74 2.25 -7.84 29.29
C GLY A 74 2.72 -7.91 27.83
N LEU A 75 3.13 -6.75 27.32
CA LEU A 75 3.78 -6.54 26.04
C LEU A 75 5.29 -6.73 26.21
N LYS A 76 5.89 -7.53 25.33
CA LYS A 76 7.33 -7.76 25.27
C LYS A 76 7.94 -6.83 24.22
N ILE A 77 8.68 -5.81 24.65
CA ILE A 77 9.25 -4.78 23.79
C ILE A 77 10.76 -5.00 23.72
N PRO A 78 11.35 -5.24 22.52
CA PRO A 78 12.80 -5.38 22.39
C PRO A 78 13.50 -4.05 22.71
N VAL A 79 14.64 -4.12 23.38
CA VAL A 79 15.53 -2.95 23.52
C VAL A 79 16.58 -2.97 22.41
N SER A 80 16.88 -1.80 21.85
CA SER A 80 17.82 -1.64 20.74
C SER A 80 19.27 -1.94 21.12
N THR A 81 19.61 -1.92 22.41
CA THR A 81 20.97 -2.15 22.93
C THR A 81 21.01 -3.29 23.93
N GLY A 82 21.91 -4.26 23.74
CA GLY A 82 22.24 -5.29 24.73
C GLY A 82 21.37 -6.56 24.77
N GLY A 83 20.48 -6.78 23.79
CA GLY A 83 19.83 -8.08 23.59
C GLY A 83 18.75 -8.46 24.62
N GLY A 84 18.07 -7.48 25.22
CA GLY A 84 17.03 -7.67 26.23
C GLY A 84 15.60 -7.36 25.77
N PHE A 85 14.66 -7.47 26.71
CA PHE A 85 13.28 -7.05 26.52
C PHE A 85 12.74 -6.32 27.75
N ILE A 86 11.90 -5.32 27.52
CA ILE A 86 11.14 -4.63 28.55
C ILE A 86 9.70 -5.14 28.51
N ILE A 87 9.14 -5.41 29.69
CA ILE A 87 7.73 -5.75 29.84
C ILE A 87 6.93 -4.50 30.22
N ARG A 88 5.84 -4.24 29.49
CA ARG A 88 4.89 -3.15 29.76
C ARG A 88 3.46 -3.67 29.78
N ARG A 89 2.62 -3.13 30.65
CA ARG A 89 1.19 -3.44 30.67
C ARG A 89 0.41 -2.69 29.59
N ARG A 90 0.93 -1.54 29.14
CA ARG A 90 0.38 -0.72 28.06
C ARG A 90 1.47 0.18 27.46
N VAL A 91 1.27 0.62 26.23
CA VAL A 91 2.08 1.65 25.56
C VAL A 91 1.14 2.70 24.99
N ASN A 92 1.36 3.97 25.31
CA ASN A 92 0.66 5.07 24.68
C ASN A 92 1.40 5.42 23.39
N HIS A 93 0.90 4.95 22.25
CA HIS A 93 1.50 5.21 20.94
C HIS A 93 1.00 6.56 20.41
N PRO A 94 1.89 7.47 19.95
CA PRO A 94 1.49 8.77 19.42
C PRO A 94 0.74 8.66 18.08
N GLY A 95 0.71 7.47 17.48
CA GLY A 95 0.24 7.27 16.12
C GLY A 95 1.41 7.22 15.14
N SER A 96 1.09 6.89 13.91
CA SER A 96 2.06 6.82 12.80
C SER A 96 1.67 7.87 11.78
N LYS A 97 2.67 8.54 11.18
CA LYS A 97 2.43 9.45 10.06
C LYS A 97 1.93 8.66 8.84
N ALA A 98 1.12 9.32 8.03
CA ALA A 98 0.72 8.79 6.73
C ALA A 98 1.91 8.80 5.77
N HIS A 99 2.04 7.72 5.00
CA HIS A 99 2.95 7.55 3.89
C HIS A 99 2.13 7.14 2.66
N PRO A 100 1.44 8.10 2.02
CA PRO A 100 0.61 7.80 0.86
C PRO A 100 1.46 7.18 -0.25
N PHE A 101 1.01 6.04 -0.75
CA PHE A 101 1.63 5.33 -1.86
C PHE A 101 0.59 4.98 -2.92
N PHE A 102 -0.64 4.68 -2.51
CA PHE A 102 -1.70 4.17 -3.40
C PHE A 102 -2.43 5.30 -4.11
N PHE A 103 -2.75 6.39 -3.41
CA PHE A 103 -3.40 7.59 -3.97
C PHE A 103 -2.45 8.79 -4.08
N ALA A 104 -1.16 8.58 -3.85
CA ALA A 104 -0.15 9.59 -4.13
C ALA A 104 -0.11 9.86 -5.64
N ASP A 105 0.05 11.12 -6.03
CA ASP A 105 0.17 11.50 -7.44
C ASP A 105 -1.02 11.06 -8.32
N GLN A 106 -2.23 11.05 -7.73
CA GLN A 106 -3.45 10.50 -8.33
C GLN A 106 -3.72 11.02 -9.75
N ASP A 107 -3.68 12.34 -9.94
CA ASP A 107 -4.03 12.97 -11.22
C ASP A 107 -3.12 12.48 -12.36
N ASN A 108 -1.82 12.37 -12.11
CA ASN A 108 -0.86 11.89 -13.10
C ASN A 108 -1.07 10.40 -13.40
N ARG A 109 -1.32 9.58 -12.37
CA ARG A 109 -1.59 8.14 -12.54
C ARG A 109 -2.88 7.89 -13.31
N GLU A 110 -3.93 8.67 -13.04
CA GLU A 110 -5.18 8.58 -13.79
C GLU A 110 -4.99 8.94 -15.26
N GLN A 111 -4.23 10.00 -15.54
CA GLN A 111 -3.90 10.37 -16.91
C GLN A 111 -3.11 9.25 -17.61
N HIS A 112 -2.08 8.71 -16.98
CA HIS A 112 -1.23 7.67 -17.55
C HIS A 112 -2.02 6.38 -17.79
N ALA A 113 -2.86 5.97 -16.84
CA ALA A 113 -3.77 4.84 -17.00
C ALA A 113 -4.76 5.02 -18.17
N GLN A 114 -5.31 6.23 -18.34
CA GLN A 114 -6.18 6.55 -19.48
C GLN A 114 -5.44 6.47 -20.81
N GLU A 115 -4.25 7.05 -20.90
CA GLU A 115 -3.38 7.00 -22.09
C GLU A 115 -3.07 5.55 -22.48
N ARG A 116 -2.70 4.70 -21.50
CA ARG A 116 -2.45 3.28 -21.73
C ARG A 116 -3.68 2.53 -22.21
N GLY A 117 -4.84 2.82 -21.63
CA GLY A 117 -6.12 2.28 -22.10
C GLY A 117 -6.44 2.68 -23.55
N LEU A 118 -6.28 3.96 -23.88
CA LEU A 118 -6.53 4.49 -25.23
C LEU A 118 -5.58 3.90 -26.27
N LEU A 119 -4.32 3.69 -25.94
CA LEU A 119 -3.35 3.05 -26.82
C LEU A 119 -3.77 1.61 -27.18
N VAL A 120 -4.24 0.83 -26.21
CA VAL A 120 -4.75 -0.54 -26.46
C VAL A 120 -6.01 -0.52 -27.33
N LEU A 121 -6.89 0.47 -27.14
CA LEU A 121 -8.07 0.64 -27.98
C LEU A 121 -7.68 0.99 -29.44
N ALA A 122 -6.76 1.93 -29.61
CA ALA A 122 -6.28 2.36 -30.93
C ALA A 122 -5.59 1.21 -31.70
N LEU A 123 -4.73 0.43 -31.03
CA LEU A 123 -4.06 -0.73 -31.63
C LEU A 123 -5.07 -1.75 -32.15
N ARG A 124 -6.20 -1.94 -31.46
CA ARG A 124 -7.26 -2.86 -31.89
C ARG A 124 -8.08 -2.35 -33.06
N ALA A 125 -8.21 -1.03 -33.23
CA ALA A 125 -8.95 -0.45 -34.36
C ALA A 125 -8.20 -0.59 -35.70
N VAL A 126 -6.90 -0.91 -35.66
CA VAL A 126 -6.00 -1.01 -36.83
C VAL A 126 -5.72 -2.47 -37.23
N THR A 127 -6.21 -3.45 -36.46
CA THR A 127 -6.09 -4.90 -36.71
C THR A 127 -7.42 -5.53 -37.06
#